data_AF-A0A1I4KTH4-F1
#
_entry.id   AF-A0A1I4KTH4-F1
#
_cell.length_a   1.000
_cell.length_b   1.000
_cell.length_c   1.000
_cell.angle_alpha   90.00
_cell.angle_beta   90.00
_cell.angle_gamma   90.00
#
_symmetry.space_group_name_H-M   'P 1'
#
loop_
_entity.id
_entity.type
_entity.pdbx_description
1 polymer ?
#
loop_
_entity_poly.entity_id
_entity_poly.type
_entity_poly.pdbx_seq_one_letter_code
_entity_poly.pdbx_strand_id
1 'polypeptide(L)'
;MILIQGLDDLIVPPDQSQMMFGALRRRGLPVAYVTSVGEQHGFVKAENNKRALKAELYFYSRIFKFELVDEIVISGSGFTIDLAILFNLQQV
;
A
#
# COMPACT_ATOMS: atom_id res chain seq x y z
N MET A 1 -1.33 7.27 -5.72
CA MET A 1 -0.67 7.46 -4.42
C MET A 1 -0.66 6.12 -3.68
N ILE A 2 0.44 5.75 -3.03
CA ILE A 2 0.47 4.59 -2.14
C ILE A 2 0.58 5.09 -0.68
N LEU A 3 -0.19 4.49 0.22
CA LEU A 3 -0.19 4.77 1.65
C LEU A 3 0.24 3.49 2.40
N ILE A 4 1.26 3.61 3.24
CA ILE A 4 1.81 2.51 4.05
C ILE A 4 1.68 2.92 5.51
N GLN A 5 0.90 2.16 6.30
CA GLN A 5 0.50 2.54 7.66
C GLN A 5 0.72 1.41 8.66
N GLY A 6 1.31 1.75 9.80
CA GLY A 6 1.31 0.88 10.98
C GLY A 6 0.03 1.06 11.78
N LEU A 7 -0.64 -0.02 12.17
CA LEU A 7 -1.91 0.06 12.90
C LEU A 7 -1.77 0.49 14.36
N ASP A 8 -0.57 0.43 14.91
CA ASP A 8 -0.25 0.84 16.28
C ASP A 8 0.49 2.20 16.31
N ASP A 9 0.43 2.97 15.20
CA ASP A 9 1.04 4.30 15.11
C ASP A 9 0.25 5.31 15.96
N LEU A 10 0.91 5.89 16.97
CA LEU A 10 0.35 6.91 17.84
C LEU A 10 0.77 8.34 17.43
N ILE A 11 1.78 8.49 16.56
CA ILE A 11 2.28 9.79 16.09
C ILE A 11 1.40 10.27 14.93
N VAL A 12 1.14 9.38 13.96
CA VAL A 12 0.22 9.61 12.84
C VAL A 12 -0.81 8.48 12.85
N PRO A 13 -1.94 8.64 13.54
CA PRO A 13 -2.88 7.55 13.73
C PRO A 13 -3.52 7.06 12.42
N PRO A 14 -3.95 5.78 12.36
CA PRO A 14 -4.44 5.17 11.11
C PRO A 14 -5.68 5.86 10.50
N ASP A 15 -6.47 6.55 11.30
CA ASP A 15 -7.65 7.29 10.84
C ASP A 15 -7.27 8.36 9.79
N GLN A 16 -6.12 9.02 9.94
CA GLN A 16 -5.63 10.02 8.99
C GLN A 16 -5.34 9.40 7.62
N SER A 17 -4.62 8.27 7.58
CA SER A 17 -4.33 7.59 6.31
C SER A 17 -5.59 6.96 5.70
N GLN A 18 -6.53 6.46 6.51
CA GLN A 18 -7.84 6.00 6.04
C GLN A 18 -8.67 7.13 5.42
N MET A 19 -8.68 8.32 6.02
CA MET A 19 -9.38 9.50 5.48
C MET A 19 -8.81 9.89 4.10
N MET A 20 -7.48 9.95 3.96
CA MET A 20 -6.81 10.23 2.69
C MET A 20 -7.12 9.18 1.63
N PHE A 21 -7.01 7.90 1.99
CA PHE A 21 -7.34 6.78 1.10
C PHE A 21 -8.78 6.87 0.61
N GLY A 22 -9.73 7.05 1.53
CA GLY A 22 -11.15 7.15 1.21
C GLY A 22 -11.45 8.35 0.30
N ALA A 23 -10.81 9.49 0.52
CA ALA A 23 -10.99 10.68 -0.33
C ALA A 23 -10.50 10.44 -1.77
N LEU A 24 -9.35 9.81 -1.96
CA LEU A 24 -8.82 9.48 -3.29
C LEU A 24 -9.63 8.39 -3.99
N ARG A 25 -10.02 7.36 -3.24
CA ARG A 25 -10.86 6.27 -3.75
C ARG A 25 -12.21 6.79 -4.23
N ARG A 26 -12.88 7.67 -3.48
CA ARG A 26 -14.14 8.30 -3.89
C ARG A 26 -14.02 9.14 -5.16
N ARG A 27 -12.84 9.68 -5.45
CA ARG A 27 -12.55 10.45 -6.67
C ARG A 27 -12.15 9.57 -7.86
N GLY A 28 -12.08 8.25 -7.70
CA GLY A 28 -11.64 7.35 -8.77
C GLY A 28 -10.15 7.50 -9.14
N LEU A 29 -9.33 8.08 -8.25
CA LEU A 29 -7.90 8.24 -8.48
C LEU A 29 -7.12 6.98 -8.08
N PRO A 30 -6.11 6.53 -8.87
CA PRO A 30 -5.26 5.40 -8.50
C PRO A 30 -4.64 5.58 -7.12
N VAL A 31 -5.10 4.76 -6.17
CA VAL A 31 -4.62 4.75 -4.80
C VAL A 31 -4.52 3.32 -4.28
N ALA A 32 -3.48 3.05 -3.47
CA ALA A 32 -3.30 1.80 -2.76
C ALA A 32 -3.13 2.09 -1.26
N TYR A 33 -3.69 1.23 -0.41
CA TYR A 33 -3.54 1.31 1.04
C TYR A 33 -3.01 -0.01 1.58
N VAL A 34 -1.91 0.09 2.33
CA VAL A 34 -1.09 -1.00 2.83
C VAL A 34 -0.97 -0.85 4.34
N THR A 35 -1.51 -1.80 5.10
CA THR A 35 -1.52 -1.73 6.58
C THR A 35 -0.76 -2.89 7.21
N SER A 36 -0.02 -2.61 8.29
CA SER A 36 0.72 -3.62 9.06
C SER A 36 0.29 -3.64 10.53
N VAL A 37 -0.21 -4.78 11.01
CA VAL A 37 -0.52 -5.02 12.44
C VAL A 37 0.78 -5.10 13.25
N GLY A 38 0.82 -4.51 14.44
CA GLY A 38 2.00 -4.62 15.31
C GLY A 38 3.15 -3.69 14.93
N GLU A 39 2.90 -2.66 14.11
CA GLU A 39 3.87 -1.64 13.69
C GLU A 39 3.37 -0.25 14.11
N GLN A 40 4.29 0.59 14.60
CA GLN A 40 4.04 1.96 15.02
C GLN A 40 4.45 2.96 13.93
N HIS A 41 4.86 4.18 14.33
CA HIS A 41 5.47 5.15 13.44
C HIS A 41 6.85 4.70 13.00
N GLY A 42 7.00 4.36 11.72
CA GLY A 42 8.20 3.72 11.19
C GLY A 42 8.22 2.23 11.50
N PHE A 43 8.44 1.41 10.46
CA PHE A 43 8.40 -0.05 10.58
C PHE A 43 9.71 -0.58 11.13
N VAL A 44 9.63 -1.45 12.14
CA VAL A 44 10.82 -2.07 12.77
C VAL A 44 11.01 -3.50 12.26
N LYS A 45 9.93 -4.26 12.03
CA LYS A 45 10.07 -5.66 11.63
C LYS A 45 10.52 -5.72 10.17
N ALA A 46 11.63 -6.43 9.93
CA ALA A 46 12.20 -6.60 8.60
C ALA A 46 11.21 -7.20 7.60
N GLU A 47 10.30 -8.08 8.05
CA GLU A 47 9.23 -8.64 7.23
C GLU A 47 8.28 -7.55 6.68
N ASN A 48 7.83 -6.65 7.55
CA ASN A 48 6.94 -5.57 7.16
C ASN A 48 7.64 -4.53 6.28
N ASN A 49 8.91 -4.25 6.54
CA ASN A 49 9.74 -3.41 5.65
C ASN A 49 9.88 -4.02 4.25
N LYS A 50 10.23 -5.32 4.14
CA LYS A 50 10.31 -6.01 2.84
C LYS A 50 8.97 -6.00 2.12
N ARG A 51 7.87 -6.18 2.85
CA ARG A 51 6.52 -6.18 2.29
C ARG A 51 6.09 -4.80 1.79
N ALA A 52 6.40 -3.74 2.54
CA ALA A 52 6.17 -2.36 2.14
C ALA A 52 6.92 -2.02 0.83
N LEU A 53 8.21 -2.36 0.75
CA LEU A 53 9.02 -2.14 -0.44
C LEU A 53 8.50 -2.92 -1.66
N LYS A 54 8.07 -4.17 -1.47
CA LYS A 54 7.43 -4.98 -2.52
C LYS A 54 6.14 -4.35 -3.03
N ALA A 55 5.29 -3.87 -2.13
CA ALA A 55 4.03 -3.22 -2.48
C ALA A 55 4.27 -1.89 -3.21
N GLU A 56 5.26 -1.12 -2.79
CA GLU A 56 5.69 0.11 -3.44
C GLU A 56 6.22 -0.15 -4.85
N LEU A 57 7.13 -1.11 -5.02
CA LEU A 57 7.66 -1.49 -6.33
C LEU A 57 6.55 -1.97 -7.28
N TYR A 58 5.63 -2.80 -6.79
CA TYR A 58 4.47 -3.23 -7.56
C TYR A 58 3.57 -2.05 -7.93
N PHE A 59 3.31 -1.12 -7.02
CA PHE A 59 2.53 0.08 -7.33
C PHE A 59 3.19 0.90 -8.43
N TYR A 60 4.52 1.08 -8.39
CA TYR A 60 5.26 1.78 -9.43
C TYR A 60 5.23 1.08 -10.78
N SER A 61 5.35 -0.26 -10.82
CA SER A 61 5.28 -0.99 -12.09
C SER A 61 3.94 -0.79 -12.80
N ARG A 62 2.85 -0.69 -12.03
CA ARG A 62 1.51 -0.45 -12.57
C ARG A 62 1.28 1.00 -13.02
N ILE A 63 1.85 1.97 -12.31
CA ILE A 63 1.72 3.39 -12.66
C ILE A 63 2.62 3.77 -13.85
N PHE A 64 3.88 3.31 -13.84
CA PHE A 64 4.87 3.62 -14.87
C PHE A 64 4.89 2.60 -16.01
N LYS A 65 4.03 1.58 -15.96
CA LYS A 65 3.83 0.57 -17.01
C LYS A 65 5.13 -0.16 -17.41
N PHE A 66 5.90 -0.61 -16.43
CA PHE A 66 7.08 -1.46 -16.67
C PHE A 66 6.88 -2.88 -16.17
N GLU A 67 7.60 -3.82 -16.77
CA GLU A 67 7.57 -5.22 -16.38
C GLU A 67 8.49 -5.48 -15.18
N LEU A 68 7.98 -6.24 -14.22
CA LEU A 68 8.79 -6.73 -13.12
C LEU A 68 9.55 -7.96 -13.59
N VAL A 69 10.86 -7.99 -13.31
CA VAL A 69 11.72 -9.13 -13.65
C VAL A 69 11.34 -10.36 -12.82
N ASP A 70 10.94 -10.14 -11.56
CA ASP A 70 10.54 -11.19 -10.63
C ASP A 70 9.06 -11.11 -10.29
N GLU A 71 8.44 -12.27 -10.05
CA GLU A 71 7.10 -12.33 -9.47
C GLU A 71 7.12 -11.79 -8.03
N ILE A 72 6.43 -10.67 -7.80
CA ILE A 72 6.29 -10.11 -6.46
C ILE A 72 5.11 -10.78 -5.75
N VAL A 73 5.42 -11.76 -4.90
CA VAL A 73 4.46 -12.32 -3.94
C VAL A 73 4.38 -11.41 -2.72
N ILE A 74 3.18 -10.87 -2.47
CA ILE A 74 2.84 -10.07 -1.29
C ILE A 74 1.90 -10.90 -0.40
N SER A 75 2.45 -11.78 0.43
CA SER A 75 1.69 -12.66 1.34
C SER A 75 2.11 -12.47 2.80
N GLY A 76 1.19 -12.69 3.76
CA GLY A 76 1.44 -12.72 5.21
C GLY A 76 0.20 -12.42 6.07
N SER A 77 0.16 -12.93 7.30
CA SER A 77 -0.92 -12.65 8.27
C SER A 77 -0.84 -11.23 8.84
N GLY A 78 -1.98 -10.57 9.06
CA GLY A 78 -2.03 -9.22 9.67
C GLY A 78 -1.77 -8.07 8.70
N PHE A 79 -2.06 -8.28 7.41
CA PHE A 79 -1.78 -7.34 6.34
C PHE A 79 -2.95 -7.28 5.34
N THR A 80 -3.36 -6.07 4.95
CA THR A 80 -4.44 -5.85 3.97
C THR A 80 -3.92 -4.93 2.87
N ILE A 81 -4.15 -5.32 1.61
CA ILE A 81 -3.97 -4.42 0.46
C ILE A 81 -5.33 -4.14 -0.14
N ASP A 82 -5.74 -2.87 -0.11
CA ASP A 82 -6.86 -2.41 -0.93
C ASP A 82 -6.27 -1.77 -2.20
N LEU A 83 -6.22 -2.57 -3.29
CA LEU A 83 -5.78 -2.14 -4.63
C LEU A 83 -6.92 -1.45 -5.39
N ALA A 84 -7.78 -0.68 -4.70
CA ALA A 84 -9.09 -0.23 -5.14
C ALA A 84 -9.19 0.26 -6.59
N ILE A 85 -8.11 0.78 -7.20
CA ILE A 85 -8.11 1.38 -8.54
C ILE A 85 -6.95 0.92 -9.44
N LEU A 86 -6.14 -0.08 -9.06
CA LEU A 86 -5.04 -0.55 -9.93
C LEU A 86 -5.51 -1.31 -11.19
N PHE A 87 -6.77 -1.75 -11.21
CA PHE A 87 -7.37 -2.43 -12.37
C PHE A 87 -7.84 -1.47 -13.48
N ASN A 88 -8.05 -0.18 -13.19
CA ASN A 88 -8.55 0.76 -14.21
C ASN A 88 -7.45 1.34 -15.11
N LEU A 89 -6.18 1.06 -14.79
CA LEU A 89 -5.02 1.48 -15.58
C LEU A 89 -4.71 0.53 -16.77
N GLN A 90 -5.49 -0.52 -16.97
CA GLN A 90 -5.36 -1.44 -18.11
C GLN A 90 -6.28 -1.10 -19.30
N GLN A 91 -7.03 0.01 -19.26
CA GLN A 91 -8.00 0.38 -20.30
C GLN A 91 -7.68 1.71 -21.03
N VAL A 92 -6.43 2.19 -20.97
CA VAL A 92 -5.96 3.34 -21.76
C VAL A 92 -4.60 3.09 -22.38
#